data_AF-A0A9R1A7L4-F1
#
_entry.id   AF-A0A9R1A7L4-F1
#
_cell.length_a   1.000
_cell.length_b   1.000
_cell.length_c   1.000
_cell.angle_alpha   90.00
_cell.angle_beta   90.00
_cell.angle_gamma   90.00
#
_symmetry.space_group_name_H-M   'P 1'
#
loop_
_entity.id
_entity.type
_entity.pdbx_description
1 polymer ?
#
loop_
_entity_poly.entity_id
_entity_poly.type
_entity_poly.pdbx_seq_one_letter_code
_entity_poly.pdbx_strand_id
1 'polypeptide(L)'
;MILHISMATSLFLMSLLMFMLDSNPCTALSWRNNSLVDDIGIPCPVSPHPFTMCKSEAEAYGYPCEDHKVTTEDGYILSLKRIPHGHDTDNSTGDEKTRQPILLFHGLFVTVGLMFG
;
A
#
# COMPACT_ATOMS: atom_id res chain seq x y z
N MET A 1 -31.01 6.43 39.36
CA MET A 1 -29.62 5.95 39.49
C MET A 1 -29.40 4.58 38.83
N ILE A 2 -30.26 3.58 39.09
CA ILE A 2 -30.16 2.22 38.51
C ILE A 2 -30.28 2.21 36.96
N LEU A 3 -31.18 3.03 36.40
CA LEU A 3 -31.39 3.09 34.95
C LEU A 3 -30.16 3.63 34.18
N HIS A 4 -29.47 4.64 34.73
CA HIS A 4 -28.24 5.18 34.13
C HIS A 4 -27.10 4.16 34.13
N ILE A 5 -27.00 3.33 35.18
CA ILE A 5 -25.98 2.26 35.28
C ILE A 5 -26.28 1.14 34.26
N SER A 6 -27.56 0.79 34.08
CA SER A 6 -27.99 -0.20 33.07
C SER A 6 -27.70 0.27 31.64
N MET A 7 -27.87 1.57 31.37
CA MET A 7 -27.56 2.13 30.04
C MET A 7 -26.05 2.17 29.80
N ALA A 8 -25.25 2.56 30.79
CA ALA A 8 -23.79 2.63 30.66
C ALA A 8 -23.15 1.24 30.43
N THR A 9 -23.65 0.21 31.11
CA THR A 9 -23.17 -1.17 30.94
C THR A 9 -23.55 -1.75 29.58
N SER A 10 -24.76 -1.48 29.08
CA SER A 10 -25.18 -1.87 27.73
C SER A 10 -24.32 -1.21 26.64
N LEU A 11 -24.07 0.10 26.75
CA LEU A 11 -23.21 0.82 25.80
C LEU A 11 -21.76 0.31 25.82
N PHE A 12 -21.23 -0.03 27.00
CA PHE A 12 -19.90 -0.60 27.13
C PHE A 12 -19.79 -2.00 26.50
N LEU A 13 -20.80 -2.85 26.70
CA LEU A 13 -20.85 -4.19 26.09
C LEU A 13 -21.00 -4.12 24.57
N MET A 14 -21.81 -3.19 24.05
CA MET A 14 -21.93 -2.98 22.61
C MET A 14 -20.63 -2.44 21.99
N SER A 15 -19.94 -1.53 22.67
CA SER A 15 -18.61 -1.05 22.25
C SER A 15 -17.59 -2.18 22.21
N LEU A 16 -17.54 -3.02 23.25
CA LEU A 16 -16.66 -4.19 23.31
C LEU A 16 -16.99 -5.20 22.21
N LEU A 17 -18.27 -5.42 21.91
CA LEU A 17 -18.73 -6.31 20.85
C LEU A 17 -18.29 -5.80 19.47
N MET A 18 -18.42 -4.49 19.20
CA MET A 18 -17.96 -3.89 17.94
C MET A 18 -16.44 -4.02 17.80
N PHE A 19 -15.68 -3.78 18.88
CA PHE A 19 -14.22 -3.92 18.88
C PHE A 19 -13.75 -5.36 18.59
N MET A 20 -14.52 -6.36 19.01
CA MET A 20 -14.24 -7.78 18.73
C MET A 20 -14.67 -8.18 17.32
N LEU A 21 -15.75 -7.60 16.78
CA LEU A 21 -16.21 -7.85 15.41
C LEU A 21 -15.33 -7.20 14.34
N ASP A 22 -14.66 -6.10 14.68
CA ASP A 22 -13.70 -5.42 13.81
C ASP A 22 -12.30 -6.05 13.82
N SER A 23 -12.07 -7.06 14.68
CA SER A 23 -10.82 -7.83 14.72
C SER A 23 -10.77 -8.88 13.61
N ASN A 24 -10.78 -8.41 12.36
CA ASN A 24 -10.55 -9.26 11.21
C ASN A 24 -9.10 -9.76 11.27
N PRO A 25 -8.81 -11.06 11.44
CA PRO A 25 -7.44 -11.56 11.63
C PRO A 25 -6.52 -11.21 10.44
N CYS A 26 -7.11 -10.95 9.27
CA CYS A 26 -6.41 -10.51 8.07
C CYS A 26 -5.71 -9.14 8.23
N THR A 27 -6.27 -8.20 9.01
CA THR A 27 -5.66 -6.86 9.18
C THR A 27 -4.48 -6.88 10.16
N ALA A 28 -4.51 -7.79 11.14
CA ALA A 28 -3.46 -7.92 12.14
C ALA A 28 -2.24 -8.72 11.66
N LEU A 29 -2.42 -9.74 10.81
CA LEU A 29 -1.35 -10.65 10.37
C LEU A 29 -0.61 -10.21 9.09
N SER A 30 -1.14 -9.25 8.34
CA SER A 30 -0.56 -8.70 7.10
C SER A 30 0.87 -8.13 7.24
N TRP A 31 1.31 -7.79 8.45
CA TRP A 31 2.59 -7.12 8.69
C TRP A 31 3.78 -8.07 8.84
N ARG A 32 3.53 -9.39 8.84
CA ARG A 32 4.59 -10.41 8.97
C ARG A 32 4.72 -11.13 7.62
N ASN A 33 5.91 -11.00 7.02
CA ASN A 33 6.29 -11.57 5.72
C ASN A 33 5.64 -12.93 5.41
N ASN A 34 5.18 -13.08 4.15
CA ASN A 34 4.47 -14.20 3.50
C ASN A 34 5.10 -15.60 3.67
N SER A 35 5.35 -16.10 4.88
CA SER A 35 5.89 -17.44 5.07
C SER A 35 5.32 -18.21 6.26
N LEU A 36 4.12 -17.87 6.73
CA LEU A 36 3.43 -18.75 7.66
C LEU A 36 1.96 -18.94 7.27
N VAL A 37 1.65 -20.18 6.94
CA VAL A 37 0.33 -20.71 6.57
C VAL A 37 -0.54 -20.77 7.84
N ASP A 38 -1.77 -20.25 7.80
CA ASP A 38 -2.79 -20.56 8.82
C ASP A 38 -3.45 -21.92 8.52
N ASP A 39 -3.88 -22.63 9.57
CA ASP A 39 -4.33 -24.04 9.63
C ASP A 39 -5.59 -24.39 8.78
N ILE A 40 -6.12 -23.45 7.99
CA ILE A 40 -7.32 -23.62 7.14
C ILE A 40 -6.97 -23.61 5.64
N GLY A 41 -5.71 -23.33 5.27
CA GLY A 41 -5.26 -23.48 3.88
C GLY A 41 -5.90 -22.52 2.87
N ILE A 42 -6.52 -21.42 3.32
CA ILE A 42 -6.96 -20.32 2.45
C ILE A 42 -5.90 -19.21 2.51
N PRO A 43 -5.15 -18.96 1.43
CA PRO A 43 -4.20 -17.86 1.38
C PRO A 43 -4.95 -16.53 1.46
N CYS A 44 -4.55 -15.68 2.41
CA CYS A 44 -4.98 -14.29 2.39
C CYS A 44 -4.51 -13.64 1.07
N PRO A 45 -5.32 -12.79 0.41
CA PRO A 45 -4.82 -12.00 -0.70
C PRO A 45 -3.64 -11.19 -0.18
N VAL A 46 -2.48 -11.31 -0.85
CA VAL A 46 -1.29 -10.56 -0.49
C VAL A 46 -1.66 -9.08 -0.49
N SER A 47 -1.61 -8.45 0.68
CA SER A 47 -1.68 -7.00 0.74
C SER A 47 -0.50 -6.47 -0.07
N PRO A 48 -0.73 -5.50 -0.97
CA PRO A 48 0.37 -4.88 -1.69
C PRO A 48 1.32 -4.32 -0.63
N HIS A 49 2.55 -4.83 -0.63
CA HIS A 49 3.55 -4.39 0.33
C HIS A 49 3.81 -2.89 0.12
N PRO A 50 4.22 -2.14 1.16
CA PRO A 50 4.59 -0.72 1.05
C PRO A 50 5.75 -0.44 0.08
N PHE A 51 6.39 -1.48 -0.47
CA PHE A 51 7.41 -1.39 -1.52
C PHE A 51 6.86 -1.50 -2.95
N THR A 52 5.59 -1.90 -3.13
CA THR A 52 4.98 -2.11 -4.46
C THR A 52 4.07 -0.94 -4.86
N MET A 53 4.57 0.29 -4.73
CA MET A 53 3.84 1.50 -5.12
C MET A 53 3.31 1.47 -6.57
N CYS A 54 4.08 0.84 -7.47
CA CYS A 54 3.67 0.71 -8.86
C CYS A 54 2.33 -0.03 -9.01
N LYS A 55 2.09 -1.08 -8.22
CA LYS A 55 0.90 -1.92 -8.34
C LYS A 55 -0.29 -1.38 -7.55
N SER A 56 -0.04 -0.80 -6.37
CA SER A 56 -1.10 -0.30 -5.49
C SER A 56 -1.64 1.07 -5.89
N GLU A 57 -0.79 1.98 -6.34
CA GLU A 57 -1.22 3.34 -6.70
C GLU A 57 -1.17 3.56 -8.22
N ALA A 58 0.02 3.52 -8.83
CA ALA A 58 0.17 3.98 -10.22
C ALA A 58 -0.66 3.15 -11.22
N GLU A 59 -0.55 1.83 -11.18
CA GLU A 59 -1.32 0.92 -12.04
C GLU A 59 -2.81 0.94 -11.70
N ALA A 60 -3.19 1.16 -10.43
CA ALA A 60 -4.58 1.29 -10.03
C ALA A 60 -5.24 2.52 -10.67
N TYR A 61 -4.48 3.59 -10.90
CA TYR A 61 -4.90 4.77 -11.65
C TYR A 61 -4.60 4.67 -13.16
N GLY A 62 -4.21 3.49 -13.66
CA GLY A 62 -3.97 3.22 -15.08
C GLY A 62 -2.68 3.84 -15.65
N TYR A 63 -1.74 4.24 -14.79
CA TYR A 63 -0.41 4.66 -15.22
C TYR A 63 0.55 3.46 -15.22
N PRO A 64 1.30 3.22 -16.31
CA PRO A 64 2.38 2.23 -16.31
C PRO A 64 3.45 2.63 -15.28
N CYS A 65 4.05 1.66 -14.60
CA CYS A 65 5.06 1.95 -13.60
C CYS A 65 6.17 0.89 -13.63
N GLU A 66 7.42 1.35 -13.57
CA GLU A 66 8.63 0.54 -13.61
C GLU A 66 9.40 0.72 -12.30
N ASP A 67 9.90 -0.40 -11.76
CA ASP A 67 10.74 -0.45 -10.56
C ASP A 67 12.21 -0.65 -10.93
N HIS A 68 13.06 0.29 -10.53
CA HIS A 68 14.50 0.25 -10.79
C HIS A 68 15.28 0.18 -9.48
N LYS A 69 16.21 -0.76 -9.36
CA LYS A 69 17.14 -0.84 -8.22
C LYS A 69 18.50 -0.31 -8.64
N VAL A 70 18.96 0.73 -7.97
CA VAL A 70 20.26 1.36 -8.22
C VAL A 70 21.12 1.20 -6.99
N THR A 71 22.34 0.69 -7.18
CA THR A 71 23.34 0.61 -6.12
C THR A 71 24.28 1.80 -6.24
N THR A 72 24.39 2.59 -5.18
CA THR A 72 25.33 3.71 -5.11
C THR A 72 26.75 3.22 -4.86
N GLU A 73 27.74 4.06 -5.13
CA GLU A 73 29.17 3.71 -4.95
C GLU A 73 29.51 3.31 -3.51
N ASP A 74 28.84 3.93 -2.54
CA ASP A 74 28.96 3.68 -1.11
C ASP A 74 28.11 2.48 -0.61
N GLY A 75 27.44 1.76 -1.53
CA GLY A 75 26.80 0.47 -1.26
C GLY A 75 25.34 0.53 -0.81
N TYR A 76 24.67 1.69 -0.88
CA TYR A 76 23.24 1.77 -0.63
C TYR A 76 22.43 1.29 -1.84
N ILE A 77 21.35 0.56 -1.58
CA ILE A 77 20.42 0.09 -2.62
C ILE A 77 19.19 1.00 -2.62
N LEU A 78 19.10 1.86 -3.63
CA LEU A 78 17.98 2.76 -3.86
C LEU A 78 16.93 2.08 -4.75
N SER A 79 15.66 2.22 -4.40
CA SER A 79 14.54 1.79 -5.23
C SER A 79 13.88 3.01 -5.87
N LEU A 80 14.03 3.16 -7.18
CA LEU A 80 13.46 4.25 -7.98
C LEU A 80 12.18 3.76 -8.68
N LYS A 81 11.20 4.66 -8.77
CA LYS A 81 9.92 4.43 -9.46
C LYS A 81 9.86 5.31 -10.70
N ARG A 82 9.50 4.75 -11.85
CA ARG A 82 9.40 5.48 -13.13
C ARG A 82 8.06 5.24 -13.80
N ILE A 83 7.41 6.32 -14.22
CA ILE A 83 6.20 6.28 -15.07
C ILE A 83 6.64 6.66 -16.49
N PRO A 84 6.76 5.70 -17.43
CA PRO A 84 7.29 5.97 -18.78
C PRO A 84 6.38 6.86 -19.62
N HIS A 85 5.06 6.76 -19.43
CA HIS A 85 4.07 7.50 -20.19
C HIS A 85 2.78 7.71 -19.38
N GLY A 86 1.94 8.65 -19.84
CA GLY A 86 0.67 8.97 -19.20
C GLY A 86 -0.43 7.94 -19.52
N HIS A 87 -1.55 8.05 -18.80
CA HIS A 87 -2.73 7.18 -18.90
C HIS A 87 -3.27 7.04 -20.33
N ASP A 88 -3.46 8.16 -21.05
CA ASP A 88 -4.13 8.20 -22.35
C ASP A 88 -3.17 8.31 -23.55
N THR A 89 -1.88 8.01 -23.38
CA THR A 89 -1.01 7.94 -24.55
C THR A 89 -1.20 6.58 -25.19
N ASP A 90 -2.15 6.53 -26.12
CA ASP A 90 -2.34 5.40 -27.02
C ASP A 90 -0.99 4.87 -27.51
N ASN A 91 -0.88 3.55 -27.61
CA ASN A 91 0.20 2.83 -28.29
C ASN A 91 0.26 3.14 -29.81
N SER A 92 -0.34 4.25 -30.23
CA SER A 92 -0.64 4.70 -31.59
C SER A 92 0.22 5.88 -32.00
N THR A 93 1.49 5.87 -31.63
CA THR A 93 2.53 6.51 -32.44
C THR A 93 3.84 5.90 -32.01
N GLY A 94 4.28 4.91 -32.79
CA GLY A 94 5.60 4.30 -32.71
C GLY A 94 6.69 5.29 -33.11
N ASP A 95 6.78 6.40 -32.39
CA ASP A 95 7.99 7.18 -32.32
C ASP A 95 8.57 6.97 -30.94
N GLU A 96 9.78 6.45 -30.93
CA GLU A 96 10.79 6.50 -29.88
C GLU A 96 11.10 7.97 -29.53
N LYS A 97 10.07 8.75 -29.19
CA LYS A 97 10.20 10.13 -28.79
C LYS A 97 10.86 10.08 -27.43
N THR A 98 12.16 10.35 -27.40
CA THR A 98 12.93 10.59 -26.18
C THR A 98 12.21 11.66 -25.36
N ARG A 99 11.35 11.23 -24.45
CA ARG A 99 10.61 12.13 -23.54
C ARG A 99 11.63 12.70 -22.56
N GLN A 100 11.48 13.98 -22.23
CA GLN A 100 12.35 14.61 -21.26
C GLN A 100 12.15 13.94 -19.88
N PRO A 101 13.20 13.36 -19.27
CA PRO A 101 13.07 12.77 -17.94
C PRO A 101 12.96 13.88 -16.89
N ILE A 102 12.05 13.70 -15.95
CA ILE A 102 11.89 14.58 -14.78
C ILE A 102 12.15 13.73 -13.55
N LEU A 103 13.10 14.16 -12.73
CA LEU A 103 13.39 13.53 -11.44
C LEU A 103 12.63 14.31 -10.35
N LEU A 104 11.75 13.60 -9.66
CA LEU A 104 11.03 14.12 -8.49
C LEU A 104 11.66 13.52 -7.24
N PHE A 105 12.08 14.38 -6.31
CA PHE A 105 12.67 13.97 -5.04
C PHE A 105 11.74 14.33 -3.90
N HIS A 106 11.57 13.42 -2.95
CA HIS A 106 10.74 13.63 -1.78
C HIS A 106 11.48 14.42 -0.69
N GLY A 107 10.74 15.02 0.25
CA GLY A 107 11.31 15.71 1.40
C GLY A 107 11.86 14.76 2.47
N LEU A 108 12.38 15.36 3.55
CA LEU A 108 12.81 14.63 4.75
C LEU A 108 11.62 13.89 5.38
N PHE A 109 11.80 12.63 5.77
CA PHE A 109 10.78 11.74 6.34
C PHE A 109 9.58 11.42 5.42
N VAL A 110 9.65 11.74 4.13
CA VAL A 110 8.66 11.31 3.14
C VAL A 110 9.26 10.17 2.32
N THR A 111 8.45 9.19 1.92
CA THR A 111 8.82 8.22 0.87
C THR A 111 7.81 8.31 -0.26
N VAL A 112 8.20 7.90 -1.46
CA VAL A 112 7.40 8.02 -2.68
C VAL A 112 6.03 7.34 -2.52
N GLY A 113 5.92 6.29 -1.71
CA GLY A 113 4.67 5.56 -1.43
C GLY A 113 3.88 5.99 -0.20
N LEU A 114 4.27 7.05 0.53
CA LEU A 114 3.58 7.47 1.77
C LEU A 114 2.58 8.61 1.58
N MET A 115 2.36 9.08 0.34
CA MET A 115 1.56 10.28 0.09
C MET A 115 0.07 10.01 -0.21
N PHE A 116 -0.38 8.75 -0.14
CA PHE A 116 -1.77 8.35 -0.43
C PHE A 116 -2.35 7.39 0.63
N GLY A 117 -2.13 7.71 1.92
CA GLY A 117 -2.79 7.04 3.06
C GLY A 117 -3.81 7.95 3.72
#